data_AF-A0A6P8IUI2-F1
#
_entry.id   AF-A0A6P8IUI2-F1
#
_cell.length_a   1.000
_cell.length_b   1.000
_cell.length_c   1.000
_cell.angle_alpha   90.00
_cell.angle_beta   90.00
_cell.angle_gamma   90.00
#
_symmetry.space_group_name_H-M   'P 1'
#
loop_
_entity.id
_entity.type
_entity.pdbx_description
1 polymer ?
#
loop_
_entity_poly.entity_id
_entity_poly.type
_entity_poly.pdbx_seq_one_letter_code
_entity_poly.pdbx_strand_id
1 'polypeptide(L)'
;MKFMTGKVLVLLFCVLGVVVSDGPFTPKGKGPNVVAQVVTMIDEHGIFPDDNKFLCRVAWVESKYGTNSRTYRPFYYGGIWQVDQIGWLDTVQRPSLRKYHQRIKDVFKIDWTKTSWADLQKPFYSGLAARLLLATVPAAIPPSYDLEAQGQYWKKYYNRSGAGTAEKFVSDVRQAYGCAV
;
A
#
# COMPACT_ATOMS: atom_id res chain seq x y z
N MET A 1 48.79 -37.45 44.30
CA MET A 1 47.91 -37.30 43.12
C MET A 1 47.25 -35.94 43.17
N LYS A 2 47.61 -35.00 42.29
CA LYS A 2 46.92 -33.71 42.11
C LYS A 2 46.01 -33.84 40.88
N PHE A 3 44.70 -33.79 41.08
CA PHE A 3 43.73 -33.70 39.99
C PHE A 3 43.66 -32.25 39.51
N MET A 4 44.00 -32.02 38.24
CA MET A 4 43.71 -30.76 37.54
C MET A 4 42.31 -30.86 36.91
N THR A 5 41.36 -30.07 37.41
CA THR A 5 40.03 -29.92 36.83
C THR A 5 40.11 -28.96 35.64
N GLY A 6 39.99 -29.49 34.42
CA GLY A 6 39.87 -28.70 33.20
C GLY A 6 38.54 -27.96 33.16
N LYS A 7 38.58 -26.63 33.03
CA LYS A 7 37.39 -25.82 32.76
C LYS A 7 37.04 -25.92 31.28
N VAL A 8 35.91 -26.55 30.97
CA VAL A 8 35.31 -26.54 29.63
C VAL A 8 34.74 -25.14 29.38
N LEU A 9 35.31 -24.41 28.42
CA LEU A 9 34.79 -23.13 27.97
C LEU A 9 33.68 -23.40 26.94
N VAL A 10 32.43 -23.22 27.33
CA VAL A 10 31.28 -23.26 26.42
C VAL A 10 31.18 -21.89 25.75
N LEU A 11 31.54 -21.81 24.47
CA LEU A 11 31.31 -20.63 23.63
C LEU A 11 29.85 -20.61 23.20
N LEU A 12 29.04 -19.77 23.86
CA LEU A 12 27.68 -19.46 23.44
C LEU A 12 27.75 -18.54 22.20
N PHE A 13 27.51 -19.09 21.01
CA PHE A 13 27.26 -18.28 19.82
C PHE A 13 25.84 -17.72 19.89
N CYS A 14 25.71 -16.45 20.29
CA CYS A 14 24.45 -15.73 20.22
C CYS A 14 24.20 -15.32 18.76
N VAL A 15 23.35 -16.07 18.05
CA VAL A 15 22.88 -15.67 16.72
C VAL A 15 21.90 -14.51 16.93
N LEU A 16 22.38 -13.27 16.83
CA LEU A 16 21.53 -12.10 16.75
C LEU A 16 20.69 -12.20 15.48
N GLY A 17 19.44 -12.64 15.61
CA GLY A 17 18.50 -12.67 14.50
C GLY A 17 18.29 -11.26 13.98
N VAL A 18 18.61 -11.02 12.71
CA VAL A 18 18.24 -9.79 12.02
C VAL A 18 16.72 -9.77 11.92
N VAL A 19 16.07 -8.90 12.69
CA VAL A 19 14.66 -8.59 12.49
C VAL A 19 14.57 -7.79 11.19
N VAL A 20 14.16 -8.44 10.09
CA VAL A 20 13.84 -7.74 8.86
C VAL A 20 12.59 -6.91 9.14
N SER A 21 12.74 -5.59 9.24
CA SER A 21 11.61 -4.68 9.39
C SER A 21 10.72 -4.74 8.14
N ASP A 22 9.40 -4.67 8.33
CA ASP A 22 8.47 -4.52 7.21
C ASP A 22 8.85 -3.28 6.38
N GLY A 23 8.83 -3.45 5.06
CA GLY A 23 9.17 -2.41 4.10
C GLY A 23 8.25 -2.41 2.88
N PRO A 24 8.34 -1.39 2.02
CA PRO A 24 7.44 -1.19 0.88
C PRO A 24 7.52 -2.32 -0.15
N PHE A 25 8.61 -3.08 -0.18
CA PHE A 25 8.81 -4.22 -1.07
C PHE A 25 8.72 -5.58 -0.38
N THR A 26 8.56 -5.61 0.95
CA THR A 26 8.37 -6.85 1.72
C THR A 26 6.95 -7.36 1.50
N PRO A 27 6.73 -8.60 1.03
CA PRO A 27 5.40 -9.17 0.93
C PRO A 27 4.67 -9.09 2.27
N LYS A 28 3.46 -8.55 2.25
CA LYS A 28 2.60 -8.32 3.43
C LYS A 28 3.16 -7.35 4.46
N GLY A 29 4.16 -6.54 4.09
CA GLY A 29 4.60 -5.41 4.90
C GLY A 29 3.43 -4.47 5.18
N LYS A 30 3.36 -3.92 6.39
CA LYS A 30 2.17 -3.16 6.84
C LYS A 30 2.52 -2.13 7.90
N GLY A 31 1.53 -1.34 8.28
CA GLY A 31 1.63 -0.29 9.28
C GLY A 31 1.82 1.09 8.67
N PRO A 32 1.66 2.14 9.51
CA PRO A 32 1.67 3.53 9.08
C PRO A 32 2.99 3.93 8.38
N ASN A 33 4.13 3.45 8.87
CA ASN A 33 5.44 3.81 8.33
C ASN A 33 5.66 3.22 6.93
N VAL A 34 5.21 1.98 6.70
CA VAL A 34 5.28 1.35 5.37
C VAL A 34 4.41 2.11 4.39
N VAL A 35 3.19 2.48 4.77
CA VAL A 35 2.29 3.25 3.92
C VAL A 35 2.84 4.64 3.62
N ALA A 36 3.36 5.34 4.63
CA ALA A 36 4.00 6.64 4.45
C ALA A 36 5.18 6.55 3.47
N GLN A 37 6.04 5.54 3.61
CA GLN A 37 7.14 5.31 2.65
C GLN A 37 6.63 5.08 1.23
N VAL A 38 5.58 4.25 1.04
CA VAL A 38 5.00 4.03 -0.30
C VAL A 38 4.46 5.33 -0.88
N VAL A 39 3.70 6.11 -0.11
CA VAL A 39 3.11 7.38 -0.57
C VAL A 39 4.20 8.39 -0.92
N THR A 40 5.19 8.57 -0.04
CA THR A 40 6.35 9.44 -0.30
C THR A 40 7.08 9.04 -1.59
N MET A 41 7.38 7.75 -1.77
CA MET A 41 8.04 7.29 -3.00
C MET A 41 7.23 7.58 -4.26
N ILE A 42 5.89 7.50 -4.20
CA ILE A 42 5.04 7.78 -5.36
C ILE A 42 5.01 9.29 -5.64
N ASP A 43 4.85 10.11 -4.61
CA ASP A 43 4.65 11.55 -4.72
C ASP A 43 5.94 12.28 -5.13
N GLU A 44 7.09 11.90 -4.55
CA GLU A 44 8.39 12.53 -4.84
C GLU A 44 8.82 12.43 -6.31
N HIS A 45 8.32 11.44 -7.04
CA HIS A 45 8.64 11.25 -8.46
C HIS A 45 7.64 11.88 -9.43
N GLY A 46 6.55 12.48 -8.93
CA GLY A 46 5.59 13.23 -9.75
C GLY A 46 5.03 12.45 -10.94
N ILE A 47 4.88 11.13 -10.79
CA ILE A 47 4.32 10.27 -11.85
C ILE A 47 2.82 10.53 -12.00
N PHE A 48 2.16 10.84 -10.89
CA PHE A 48 0.74 11.13 -10.81
C PHE A 48 0.54 12.58 -10.33
N PRO A 49 -0.61 13.21 -10.65
CA PRO A 49 -0.99 14.50 -10.05
C PRO A 49 -1.10 14.39 -8.52
N ASP A 50 -1.03 15.52 -7.81
CA ASP A 50 -1.32 15.55 -6.37
C ASP A 50 -2.67 14.87 -6.08
N ASP A 51 -2.68 14.06 -5.02
CA ASP A 51 -3.83 13.28 -4.61
C ASP A 51 -4.55 13.84 -3.40
N ASN A 52 -4.10 14.97 -2.85
CA ASN A 52 -4.73 15.60 -1.70
C ASN A 52 -4.79 14.66 -0.46
N LYS A 53 -3.71 13.92 -0.19
CA LYS A 53 -3.57 12.88 0.86
C LYS A 53 -4.47 11.66 0.68
N PHE A 54 -5.13 11.54 -0.46
CA PHE A 54 -6.20 10.57 -0.63
C PHE A 54 -5.70 9.12 -0.58
N LEU A 55 -4.52 8.82 -1.16
CA LEU A 55 -3.93 7.47 -1.11
C LEU A 55 -3.68 7.02 0.33
N CYS A 56 -3.18 7.89 1.20
CA CYS A 56 -3.01 7.59 2.63
C CYS A 56 -4.35 7.29 3.31
N ARG A 57 -5.38 8.09 3.02
CA ARG A 57 -6.72 7.90 3.60
C ARG A 57 -7.37 6.60 3.14
N VAL A 58 -7.22 6.25 1.86
CA VAL A 58 -7.69 4.95 1.33
C VAL A 58 -6.96 3.80 2.02
N ALA A 59 -5.65 3.87 2.23
CA ALA A 59 -4.91 2.83 2.95
C ALA A 59 -5.44 2.60 4.37
N TRP A 60 -5.83 3.67 5.06
CA TRP A 60 -6.46 3.58 6.38
C TRP A 60 -7.86 2.97 6.32
N VAL A 61 -8.71 3.44 5.41
CA VAL A 61 -10.12 3.03 5.32
C VAL A 61 -10.24 1.57 4.87
N GLU A 62 -9.45 1.15 3.88
CA GLU A 62 -9.55 -0.20 3.31
C GLU A 62 -8.98 -1.29 4.22
N SER A 63 -7.91 -1.00 4.95
CA SER A 63 -7.15 -2.04 5.64
C SER A 63 -6.50 -1.65 6.96
N LYS A 64 -6.72 -0.41 7.44
CA LYS A 64 -5.99 0.15 8.59
C LYS A 64 -4.47 0.01 8.40
N TYR A 65 -3.98 0.48 7.25
CA TYR A 65 -2.58 0.34 6.82
C TYR A 65 -2.10 -1.12 6.72
N GLY A 66 -2.99 -2.03 6.33
CA GLY A 66 -2.71 -3.46 6.20
C GLY A 66 -2.74 -4.25 7.51
N THR A 67 -3.09 -3.63 8.64
CA THR A 67 -3.16 -4.31 9.94
C THR A 67 -4.48 -5.04 10.19
N ASN A 68 -5.53 -4.74 9.41
CA ASN A 68 -6.78 -5.48 9.48
C ASN A 68 -6.53 -6.96 9.10
N SER A 69 -7.04 -7.89 9.91
CA SER A 69 -6.83 -9.34 9.73
C SER A 69 -7.35 -9.88 8.40
N ARG A 70 -8.29 -9.19 7.75
CA ARG A 70 -8.87 -9.56 6.44
C ARG A 70 -8.10 -9.00 5.25
N THR A 71 -7.05 -8.18 5.47
CA THR A 71 -6.26 -7.55 4.39
C THR A 71 -5.62 -8.60 3.48
N TYR A 72 -4.82 -9.49 4.06
CA TYR A 72 -4.03 -10.51 3.36
C TYR A 72 -4.66 -11.90 3.51
N ARG A 73 -5.97 -11.97 3.32
CA ARG A 73 -6.73 -13.23 3.40
C ARG A 73 -6.36 -14.18 2.25
N PRO A 74 -6.48 -15.50 2.44
CA PRO A 74 -6.21 -16.46 1.38
C PRO A 74 -6.96 -16.14 0.09
N PHE A 75 -6.29 -16.32 -1.05
CA PHE A 75 -6.82 -16.09 -2.41
C PHE A 75 -7.23 -14.66 -2.75
N TYR A 76 -6.85 -13.68 -1.92
CA TYR A 76 -7.05 -12.27 -2.23
C TYR A 76 -5.74 -11.50 -2.11
N TYR A 77 -5.31 -10.90 -3.22
CA TYR A 77 -3.98 -10.30 -3.34
C TYR A 77 -3.97 -8.78 -3.41
N GLY A 78 -5.10 -8.10 -3.19
CA GLY A 78 -5.22 -6.64 -3.36
C GLY A 78 -4.40 -5.75 -2.43
N GLY A 79 -3.74 -6.35 -1.43
CA GLY A 79 -2.81 -5.65 -0.54
C GLY A 79 -3.46 -4.59 0.35
N ILE A 80 -2.68 -3.60 0.78
CA ILE A 80 -3.13 -2.55 1.70
C ILE A 80 -4.30 -1.75 1.12
N TRP A 81 -4.28 -1.47 -0.17
CA TRP A 81 -5.30 -0.64 -0.83
C TRP A 81 -6.50 -1.42 -1.38
N GLN A 82 -6.57 -2.73 -1.11
CA GLN A 82 -7.67 -3.63 -1.49
C GLN A 82 -8.12 -3.50 -2.96
N VAL A 83 -7.16 -3.37 -3.88
CA VAL A 83 -7.45 -3.39 -5.33
C VAL A 83 -7.73 -4.84 -5.75
N ASP A 84 -8.95 -5.14 -6.16
CA ASP A 84 -9.33 -6.49 -6.60
C ASP A 84 -8.66 -6.88 -7.93
N GLN A 85 -8.86 -8.14 -8.34
CA GLN A 85 -8.23 -8.68 -9.54
C GLN A 85 -8.68 -7.94 -10.81
N ILE A 86 -9.94 -7.50 -10.86
CA ILE A 86 -10.50 -6.80 -12.03
C ILE A 86 -9.90 -5.39 -12.11
N GLY A 87 -9.83 -4.68 -10.98
CA GLY A 87 -9.21 -3.35 -10.87
C GLY A 87 -7.73 -3.40 -11.22
N TRP A 88 -6.99 -4.41 -10.74
CA TRP A 88 -5.60 -4.60 -11.15
C TRP A 88 -5.48 -4.88 -12.65
N LEU A 89 -6.31 -5.77 -13.21
CA LEU A 89 -6.28 -6.10 -14.64
C LEU A 89 -6.54 -4.88 -15.51
N ASP A 90 -7.48 -4.02 -15.11
CA ASP A 90 -7.75 -2.75 -15.78
C ASP A 90 -6.51 -1.83 -15.74
N THR A 91 -5.80 -1.77 -14.60
CA THR A 91 -4.56 -0.98 -14.50
C THR A 91 -3.45 -1.48 -15.41
N VAL A 92 -3.45 -2.76 -15.78
CA VAL A 92 -2.47 -3.38 -16.68
C VAL A 92 -2.83 -3.13 -18.14
N GLN A 93 -4.11 -3.28 -18.50
CA GLN A 93 -4.54 -3.34 -19.91
C GLN A 93 -4.98 -1.99 -20.48
N ARG A 94 -5.38 -1.03 -19.64
CA ARG A 94 -6.04 0.19 -20.11
C ARG A 94 -5.09 1.09 -20.94
N PRO A 95 -5.40 1.36 -22.22
CA PRO A 95 -4.52 2.13 -23.10
C PRO A 95 -4.24 3.58 -22.65
N SER A 96 -5.20 4.21 -21.94
CA SER A 96 -5.02 5.57 -21.41
C SER A 96 -3.95 5.65 -20.31
N LEU A 97 -3.55 4.52 -19.74
CA LEU A 97 -2.52 4.46 -18.70
C LEU A 97 -1.09 4.31 -19.23
N ARG A 98 -0.90 4.15 -20.56
CA ARG A 98 0.43 3.95 -21.17
C ARG A 98 1.47 4.97 -20.73
N LYS A 99 1.07 6.25 -20.58
CA LYS A 99 1.98 7.32 -20.09
C LYS A 99 2.48 7.04 -18.67
N TYR A 100 1.61 6.52 -17.79
CA TYR A 100 1.97 6.17 -16.42
C TYR A 100 2.79 4.88 -16.39
N HIS A 101 2.46 3.88 -17.21
CA HIS A 101 3.26 2.67 -17.34
C HIS A 101 4.70 2.97 -17.74
N GLN A 102 4.88 3.85 -18.73
CA GLN A 102 6.21 4.26 -19.18
C GLN A 102 6.97 4.98 -18.05
N ARG A 103 6.33 5.94 -17.37
CA ARG A 103 6.93 6.65 -16.23
C ARG A 103 7.31 5.71 -15.08
N ILE A 104 6.46 4.74 -14.73
CA ILE A 104 6.76 3.71 -13.72
C ILE A 104 7.96 2.87 -14.14
N LYS A 105 8.04 2.47 -15.41
CA LYS A 105 9.17 1.71 -15.94
C LYS A 105 10.47 2.51 -15.89
N ASP A 106 10.42 3.79 -16.24
CA ASP A 106 11.61 4.64 -16.29
C ASP A 106 12.13 4.98 -14.90
N VAL A 107 11.25 5.28 -13.95
CA VAL A 107 11.62 5.69 -12.58
C VAL A 107 11.91 4.48 -11.69
N PHE A 108 10.98 3.51 -11.64
CA PHE A 108 11.06 2.41 -10.68
C PHE A 108 11.63 1.12 -11.27
N LYS A 109 11.90 1.09 -12.58
CA LYS A 109 12.35 -0.11 -13.30
C LYS A 109 11.35 -1.28 -13.19
N ILE A 110 10.07 -0.94 -13.00
CA ILE A 110 8.96 -1.90 -12.96
C ILE A 110 8.23 -1.87 -14.30
N ASP A 111 8.23 -2.98 -15.03
CA ASP A 111 7.37 -3.16 -16.19
C ASP A 111 5.96 -3.50 -15.71
N TRP A 112 5.13 -2.47 -15.44
CA TRP A 112 3.81 -2.65 -14.82
C TRP A 112 2.94 -3.65 -15.59
N THR A 113 3.04 -3.63 -16.92
CA THR A 113 2.25 -4.50 -17.81
C THR A 113 2.58 -5.99 -17.70
N LYS A 114 3.69 -6.34 -17.04
CA LYS A 114 4.13 -7.72 -16.79
C LYS A 114 3.96 -8.16 -15.33
N THR A 115 3.37 -7.32 -14.49
CA THR A 115 3.07 -7.69 -13.11
C THR A 115 1.97 -8.75 -13.07
N SER A 116 1.76 -9.33 -11.89
CA SER A 116 0.65 -10.22 -11.57
C SER A 116 -0.17 -9.63 -10.44
N TRP A 117 -1.43 -10.04 -10.28
CA TRP A 117 -2.24 -9.61 -9.13
C TRP A 117 -1.57 -9.99 -7.78
N ALA A 118 -0.83 -11.09 -7.74
CA ALA A 118 -0.09 -11.52 -6.54
C ALA A 118 1.00 -10.53 -6.10
N ASP A 119 1.55 -9.72 -7.03
CA ASP A 119 2.56 -8.71 -6.71
C ASP A 119 2.02 -7.62 -5.78
N LEU A 120 0.71 -7.38 -5.76
CA LEU A 120 0.06 -6.40 -4.89
C LEU A 120 0.14 -6.78 -3.40
N GLN A 121 0.61 -7.98 -3.05
CA GLN A 121 1.00 -8.28 -1.67
C GLN A 121 2.19 -7.43 -1.20
N LYS A 122 3.00 -6.88 -2.11
CA LYS A 122 4.03 -5.89 -1.79
C LYS A 122 3.37 -4.50 -1.71
N PRO A 123 3.51 -3.76 -0.59
CA PRO A 123 2.85 -2.48 -0.39
C PRO A 123 3.05 -1.48 -1.52
N PHE A 124 4.27 -1.37 -2.06
CA PHE A 124 4.58 -0.45 -3.15
C PHE A 124 3.79 -0.75 -4.43
N TYR A 125 3.66 -2.03 -4.78
CA TYR A 125 2.86 -2.46 -5.92
C TYR A 125 1.36 -2.24 -5.66
N SER A 126 0.87 -2.49 -4.44
CA SER A 126 -0.51 -2.19 -4.06
C SER A 126 -0.83 -0.68 -4.18
N GLY A 127 0.09 0.19 -3.74
CA GLY A 127 -0.04 1.64 -3.86
C GLY A 127 -0.04 2.11 -5.31
N LEU A 128 0.86 1.58 -6.15
CA LEU A 128 0.88 1.87 -7.60
C LEU A 128 -0.42 1.44 -8.28
N ALA A 129 -0.96 0.26 -7.95
CA ALA A 129 -2.24 -0.19 -8.49
C ALA A 129 -3.37 0.78 -8.13
N ALA A 130 -3.44 1.23 -6.88
CA ALA A 130 -4.45 2.19 -6.42
C ALA A 130 -4.34 3.54 -7.16
N ARG A 131 -3.11 4.06 -7.35
CA ARG A 131 -2.88 5.31 -8.09
C ARG A 131 -3.20 5.19 -9.57
N LEU A 132 -2.85 4.07 -10.20
CA LEU A 132 -3.23 3.80 -11.59
C LEU A 132 -4.74 3.71 -11.76
N LEU A 133 -5.45 3.08 -10.82
CA LEU A 133 -6.91 3.03 -10.83
C LEU A 133 -7.51 4.43 -10.71
N LEU A 134 -7.01 5.25 -9.78
CA LEU A 134 -7.43 6.64 -9.63
C LEU A 134 -7.12 7.48 -10.87
N ALA A 135 -6.02 7.22 -11.56
CA ALA A 135 -5.65 7.90 -12.79
C ALA A 135 -6.58 7.58 -13.99
N THR A 136 -7.47 6.59 -13.86
CA THR A 136 -8.54 6.32 -14.84
C THR A 136 -9.75 7.23 -14.65
N VAL A 137 -9.86 7.89 -13.49
CA VAL A 137 -11.00 8.74 -13.13
C VAL A 137 -10.78 10.15 -13.67
N PRO A 138 -11.70 10.70 -14.48
CA PRO A 138 -11.54 12.05 -15.04
C PRO A 138 -11.80 13.17 -14.02
N ALA A 139 -12.55 12.88 -12.95
CA ALA A 139 -12.81 13.84 -11.89
C ALA A 139 -11.55 14.04 -11.04
N ALA A 140 -11.22 15.30 -10.72
CA ALA A 140 -10.13 15.60 -9.80
C ALA A 140 -10.45 15.06 -8.39
N ILE A 141 -9.42 14.59 -7.69
CA ILE A 141 -9.54 14.18 -6.30
C ILE A 141 -9.81 15.44 -5.46
N PRO A 142 -10.85 15.49 -4.61
CA PRO A 142 -11.17 16.66 -3.80
C PRO A 142 -10.03 17.06 -2.85
N PRO A 143 -9.92 18.35 -2.51
CA PRO A 143 -8.86 18.86 -1.65
C PRO A 143 -8.88 18.23 -0.25
N SER A 144 -7.72 18.19 0.40
CA SER A 144 -7.54 17.41 1.63
C SER A 144 -8.33 17.95 2.83
N TYR A 145 -8.72 19.23 2.81
CA TYR A 145 -9.54 19.85 3.85
C TYR A 145 -11.03 19.45 3.75
N ASP A 146 -11.48 18.94 2.61
CA ASP A 146 -12.87 18.56 2.38
C ASP A 146 -13.05 17.03 2.45
N LEU A 147 -13.12 16.53 3.70
CA LEU A 147 -13.29 15.11 3.96
C LEU A 147 -14.61 14.56 3.41
N GLU A 148 -15.68 15.37 3.41
CA GLU A 148 -16.99 14.92 2.91
C GLU A 148 -16.93 14.68 1.40
N ALA A 149 -16.35 15.64 0.65
CA ALA A 149 -16.15 15.46 -0.78
C ALA A 149 -15.23 14.27 -1.08
N GLN A 150 -14.14 14.07 -0.33
CA GLN A 150 -13.29 12.88 -0.49
C GLN A 150 -14.03 11.58 -0.18
N GLY A 151 -14.90 11.56 0.82
CA GLY A 151 -15.75 10.41 1.12
C GLY A 151 -16.70 10.06 -0.03
N GLN A 152 -17.34 11.07 -0.62
CA GLN A 152 -18.21 10.88 -1.79
C GLN A 152 -17.40 10.42 -3.01
N TYR A 153 -16.21 10.99 -3.22
CA TYR A 153 -15.30 10.58 -4.30
C TYR A 153 -14.87 9.11 -4.14
N TRP A 154 -14.42 8.73 -2.94
CA TRP A 154 -14.06 7.35 -2.62
C TRP A 154 -15.22 6.40 -2.90
N LYS A 155 -16.43 6.72 -2.42
CA LYS A 155 -17.58 5.85 -2.61
C LYS A 155 -17.94 5.69 -4.10
N LYS A 156 -17.91 6.79 -4.85
CA LYS A 156 -18.29 6.82 -6.26
C LYS A 156 -17.29 6.09 -7.17
N TYR A 157 -16.00 6.28 -6.94
CA TYR A 157 -14.96 5.88 -7.89
C TYR A 157 -14.06 4.74 -7.42
N TYR A 158 -13.92 4.53 -6.11
CA TYR A 158 -13.01 3.53 -5.55
C TYR A 158 -13.77 2.34 -4.93
N ASN A 159 -14.80 2.62 -4.11
CA ASN A 159 -15.61 1.62 -3.40
C ASN A 159 -17.00 1.42 -4.03
N ARG A 160 -17.12 1.53 -5.37
CA ARG A 160 -18.41 1.57 -6.08
C ARG A 160 -19.35 0.42 -5.71
N SER A 161 -18.85 -0.81 -5.76
CA SER A 161 -19.61 -2.03 -5.45
C SER A 161 -19.35 -2.55 -4.02
N GLY A 162 -18.54 -1.83 -3.23
CA GLY A 162 -18.25 -2.20 -1.85
C GLY A 162 -19.39 -1.86 -0.89
N ALA A 163 -19.37 -2.45 0.29
CA ALA A 163 -20.39 -2.22 1.33
C ALA A 163 -20.16 -0.92 2.15
N GLY A 164 -19.05 -0.21 1.93
CA GLY A 164 -18.76 1.01 2.68
C GLY A 164 -19.59 2.19 2.19
N THR A 165 -19.63 3.26 3.00
CA THR A 165 -20.36 4.50 2.69
C THR A 165 -19.42 5.71 2.81
N ALA A 166 -19.80 6.84 2.20
CA ALA A 166 -19.03 8.07 2.29
C ALA A 166 -18.89 8.55 3.75
N GLU A 167 -19.95 8.39 4.55
CA GLU A 167 -19.98 8.73 5.97
C GLU A 167 -19.02 7.84 6.75
N LYS A 168 -18.94 6.54 6.40
CA LYS A 168 -17.97 5.62 6.99
C LYS A 168 -16.54 6.06 6.68
N PHE A 169 -16.25 6.46 5.44
CA PHE A 169 -14.94 7.00 5.07
C PHE A 169 -14.56 8.19 5.95
N VAL A 170 -15.46 9.18 6.08
CA VAL A 170 -15.22 10.36 6.92
C VAL A 170 -15.00 9.98 8.39
N SER A 171 -15.85 9.11 8.93
CA SER A 171 -15.75 8.63 10.32
C SER A 171 -14.44 7.87 10.59
N ASP A 172 -14.02 7.02 9.65
CA ASP A 172 -12.75 6.31 9.73
C ASP A 172 -11.57 7.29 9.70
N VAL A 173 -11.53 8.22 8.74
CA VAL A 173 -10.41 9.16 8.57
C VAL A 173 -10.27 10.08 9.79
N ARG A 174 -11.37 10.52 10.41
CA ARG A 174 -11.32 11.31 11.66
C ARG A 174 -10.67 10.58 12.83
N GLN A 175 -10.62 9.24 12.79
CA GLN A 175 -9.98 8.40 13.80
C GLN A 175 -8.60 7.89 13.36
N ALA A 176 -8.11 8.35 12.20
CA ALA A 176 -6.83 7.93 11.67
C ALA A 176 -5.66 8.56 12.43
N TYR A 177 -4.49 7.99 12.20
CA TYR A 177 -3.20 8.52 12.62
C TYR A 177 -2.19 8.33 11.49
N GLY A 178 -0.98 8.88 11.59
CA GLY A 178 0.04 8.74 10.55
C GLY A 178 -0.28 9.62 9.33
N CYS A 179 -0.04 9.14 8.10
CA CYS A 179 -0.13 10.01 6.92
C CYS A 179 -1.57 10.33 6.46
N ALA A 180 -2.60 9.68 7.02
CA ALA A 180 -3.99 9.95 6.66
C ALA A 180 -4.60 11.20 7.32
N VAL A 181 -3.95 11.74 8.38
CA VAL A 181 -4.37 12.98 9.05
C VAL A 181 -3.79 14.21 8.35
#